data_AF-A0AAN5BYN7-F1
#
_entry.id   AF-A0AAN5BYN7-F1
#
_cell.length_a   1.000
_cell.length_b   1.000
_cell.length_c   1.000
_cell.angle_alpha   90.00
_cell.angle_beta   90.00
_cell.angle_gamma   90.00
#
_symmetry.space_group_name_H-M   'P 1'
#
loop_
_entity.id
_entity.type
_entity.pdbx_description
1 polymer ?
#
loop_
_entity_poly.entity_id
_entity_poly.type
_entity_poly.pdbx_seq_one_letter_code
_entity_poly.pdbx_strand_id
1 'polypeptide(L)'
;VSCETWKMNGFCENPGYTDAMKKQYCCKACSATAPPANPTTDCAVINEGASTEVVNSAPTTAMEAVVNKELLSKVFVKNGCSLKLWVDPFTQAADSPIAGTDAFTNLAGDATTAIGYECTCP
;
A
#
# COMPACT_ATOMS: atom_id res chain seq x y z
N VAL A 1 -1.16 -0.94 32.95
CA VAL A 1 -0.33 -0.95 31.71
C VAL A 1 -1.09 -0.14 30.67
N SER A 2 -0.47 0.84 29.98
CA SER A 2 -1.19 1.72 29.05
C SER A 2 -1.03 1.27 27.61
N CYS A 3 -1.92 1.75 26.74
CA CYS A 3 -1.84 1.49 25.31
C CYS A 3 -0.59 2.07 24.65
N GLU A 4 -0.02 3.13 25.20
CA GLU A 4 1.26 3.68 24.75
C GLU A 4 2.40 2.70 25.05
N THR A 5 2.39 2.09 26.25
CA THR A 5 3.35 1.04 26.59
C THR A 5 3.19 -0.17 25.68
N TRP A 6 1.97 -0.59 25.37
CA TRP A 6 1.72 -1.75 24.51
C TRP A 6 2.13 -1.47 23.05
N LYS A 7 1.82 -0.27 22.55
CA LYS A 7 2.29 0.19 21.24
C LYS A 7 3.82 0.19 21.15
N MET A 8 4.51 0.74 22.15
CA MET A 8 5.99 0.72 22.20
C MET A 8 6.57 -0.69 22.23
N ASN A 9 5.87 -1.65 22.84
CA ASN A 9 6.30 -3.04 22.89
C ASN A 9 5.86 -3.88 21.67
N GLY A 10 5.42 -3.23 20.58
CA GLY A 10 5.07 -3.91 19.33
C GLY A 10 3.73 -4.65 19.36
N PHE A 11 2.85 -4.38 20.33
CA PHE A 11 1.55 -5.06 20.45
C PHE A 11 0.68 -4.92 19.19
N CYS A 12 0.70 -3.75 18.57
CA CYS A 12 -0.13 -3.47 17.39
C CYS A 12 0.40 -4.18 16.13
N GLU A 13 1.70 -4.47 16.06
CA GLU A 13 2.37 -5.12 14.93
C GLU A 13 2.56 -6.63 15.14
N ASN A 14 2.35 -7.11 16.37
CA ASN A 14 2.53 -8.52 16.69
C ASN A 14 1.44 -9.39 16.01
N PRO A 15 1.83 -10.39 15.21
CA PRO A 15 0.90 -11.26 14.46
C PRO A 15 0.14 -12.24 15.35
N GLY A 16 0.57 -12.45 16.60
CA GLY A 16 -0.12 -13.31 17.58
C GLY A 16 -1.37 -12.66 18.19
N TYR A 17 -1.59 -11.36 17.99
CA TYR A 17 -2.81 -10.67 18.42
C TYR A 17 -3.70 -10.37 17.23
N THR A 18 -4.96 -10.75 17.33
CA THR A 18 -5.97 -10.47 16.29
C THR A 18 -6.32 -8.98 16.26
N ASP A 19 -6.79 -8.49 15.11
CA ASP A 19 -7.22 -7.09 14.98
C ASP A 19 -8.37 -6.74 15.93
N ALA A 20 -9.23 -7.72 16.25
CA ALA A 20 -10.28 -7.57 17.25
C ALA A 20 -9.71 -7.30 18.65
N MET A 21 -8.67 -8.03 19.05
CA MET A 21 -7.98 -7.80 20.33
C MET A 21 -7.25 -6.45 20.33
N LYS A 22 -6.55 -6.11 19.24
CA LYS A 22 -5.84 -4.83 19.12
C LYS A 22 -6.80 -3.63 19.23
N LYS A 23 -7.97 -3.74 18.60
CA LYS A 23 -9.04 -2.73 18.71
C LYS A 23 -9.67 -2.70 20.10
N GLN A 24 -9.96 -3.85 20.69
CA GLN A 24 -10.58 -3.93 22.01
C GLN A 24 -9.71 -3.30 23.10
N TYR A 25 -8.40 -3.58 23.09
CA TYR A 25 -7.50 -3.10 24.13
C TYR A 25 -6.98 -1.71 23.83
N CYS A 26 -6.58 -1.42 22.58
CA CYS A 26 -5.86 -0.22 22.25
C CYS A 26 -6.27 0.39 20.90
N CYS A 27 -7.58 0.51 20.66
CA CYS A 27 -8.15 1.09 19.44
C CYS A 27 -7.38 2.32 18.94
N LYS A 28 -7.27 3.38 19.74
CA LYS A 28 -6.65 4.64 19.28
C LYS A 28 -5.14 4.51 19.00
N ALA A 29 -4.44 3.67 19.76
CA ALA A 29 -3.00 3.50 19.64
C ALA A 29 -2.60 2.53 18.50
N CYS A 30 -3.37 1.47 18.32
CA CYS A 30 -3.18 0.48 17.27
C CYS A 30 -3.89 0.82 15.96
N SER A 31 -4.88 1.73 15.94
CA SER A 31 -5.47 2.23 14.69
C SER A 31 -4.55 3.19 13.94
N ALA A 32 -3.51 3.74 14.59
CA ALA A 32 -2.43 4.44 13.91
C ALA A 32 -1.51 3.50 13.11
N THR A 33 -1.61 2.20 13.39
CA THR A 33 -0.94 1.08 12.71
C THR A 33 -2.00 0.04 12.36
N ALA A 34 -3.18 0.47 11.89
CA ALA A 34 -3.92 -0.44 11.05
C ALA A 34 -2.97 -0.80 9.89
N PRO A 35 -2.88 -2.07 9.46
CA PRO A 35 -2.38 -2.32 8.12
C PRO A 35 -3.10 -1.32 7.20
N PRO A 36 -2.40 -0.68 6.24
CA PRO A 36 -2.98 0.35 5.37
C PRO A 36 -4.40 -0.09 5.03
N ALA A 37 -5.37 0.73 5.44
CA ALA A 37 -6.78 0.36 5.45
C ALA A 37 -7.05 -0.37 4.16
N ASN A 38 -7.37 -1.69 4.24
CA ASN A 38 -7.41 -2.56 3.07
C ASN A 38 -7.97 -1.76 1.89
N PRO A 39 -7.18 -1.51 0.83
CA PRO A 39 -7.58 -0.57 -0.21
C PRO A 39 -8.98 -0.94 -0.65
N THR A 40 -9.88 0.03 -0.55
CA THR A 40 -11.29 -0.17 -0.92
C THR A 40 -11.46 -0.29 -2.44
N THR A 41 -10.36 -0.23 -3.20
CA THR A 41 -10.28 -0.20 -4.66
C THR A 41 -9.35 -1.28 -5.20
N ASP A 42 -9.26 -1.37 -6.53
CA ASP A 42 -8.60 -2.46 -7.22
C ASP A 42 -7.06 -2.33 -7.26
N CYS A 43 -6.52 -1.10 -7.22
CA CYS A 43 -5.07 -0.86 -7.11
C CYS A 43 -4.74 0.27 -6.12
N ALA A 44 -3.67 0.08 -5.34
CA ALA A 44 -3.14 1.10 -4.45
C ALA A 44 -1.62 1.11 -4.40
N VAL A 45 -1.05 2.26 -4.05
CA VAL A 45 0.40 2.49 -3.90
C VAL A 45 0.63 3.25 -2.60
N ILE A 46 1.72 2.94 -1.90
CA ILE A 46 2.09 3.51 -0.60
C ILE A 46 3.56 3.95 -0.61
N ASN A 47 3.85 5.11 -0.02
CA ASN A 47 5.21 5.63 0.18
C ASN A 47 5.96 4.94 1.32
N GLU A 48 7.29 5.03 1.30
CA GLU A 48 8.15 4.54 2.37
C GLU A 48 7.84 5.27 3.70
N GLY A 49 7.49 4.50 4.72
CA GLY A 49 7.15 5.04 6.04
C GLY A 49 5.75 5.65 6.14
N ALA A 50 4.93 5.63 5.07
CA ALA A 50 3.56 6.12 5.11
C ALA A 50 2.57 5.02 5.56
N SER A 51 1.65 5.39 6.45
CA SER A 51 0.47 4.58 6.81
C SER A 51 -0.74 4.87 5.92
N THR A 52 -0.59 5.79 4.96
CA THR A 52 -1.65 6.27 4.06
C THR A 52 -1.29 5.98 2.62
N GLU A 53 -2.27 5.51 1.86
CA GLU A 53 -2.15 5.25 0.44
C GLU A 53 -2.01 6.57 -0.33
N VAL A 54 -1.04 6.63 -1.25
CA VAL A 54 -0.84 7.76 -2.17
C VAL A 54 -1.67 7.59 -3.43
N VAL A 55 -1.92 6.34 -3.81
CA VAL A 55 -2.83 5.96 -4.88
C VAL A 55 -3.83 4.98 -4.30
N ASN A 56 -5.11 5.20 -4.55
CA ASN A 56 -6.20 4.29 -4.26
C ASN A 56 -7.19 4.47 -5.42
N SER A 57 -7.03 3.64 -6.45
CA SER A 57 -7.67 3.85 -7.76
C SER A 57 -8.40 2.61 -8.25
N ALA A 58 -9.54 2.85 -8.87
CA ALA A 58 -10.26 1.88 -9.69
C ALA A 58 -9.45 1.59 -10.99
N PRO A 59 -9.90 0.66 -11.84
CA PRO A 59 -9.22 0.40 -13.10
C PRO A 59 -9.21 1.67 -13.96
N THR A 60 -8.03 2.02 -14.45
CA THR A 60 -7.79 3.18 -15.30
C THR A 60 -7.69 2.72 -16.76
N THR A 61 -8.15 3.57 -17.69
CA THR A 61 -8.02 3.31 -19.13
C THR A 61 -6.76 3.91 -19.74
N ALA A 62 -6.02 4.71 -18.97
CA ALA A 62 -4.78 5.37 -19.36
C ALA A 62 -3.89 5.60 -18.13
N MET A 63 -2.62 5.95 -18.37
CA MET A 63 -1.68 6.32 -17.32
C MET A 63 -2.15 7.56 -16.55
N GLU A 64 -2.19 7.44 -15.23
CA GLU A 64 -2.45 8.54 -14.29
C GLU A 64 -1.18 8.90 -13.52
N ALA A 65 -1.11 10.14 -13.02
CA ALA A 65 0.05 10.60 -12.25
C ALA A 65 -0.04 10.15 -10.79
N VAL A 66 1.09 9.71 -10.22
CA VAL A 66 1.24 9.53 -8.78
C VAL A 66 1.40 10.90 -8.13
N VAL A 67 0.40 11.31 -7.34
CA VAL A 67 0.42 12.58 -6.60
C VAL A 67 1.12 12.34 -5.26
N ASN A 68 2.10 13.19 -4.89
CA ASN A 68 3.03 13.02 -3.75
C ASN A 68 4.15 11.99 -3.99
N LYS A 69 5.07 12.36 -4.88
CA LYS A 69 6.22 11.61 -5.42
C LYS A 69 7.34 11.29 -4.43
N GLU A 70 7.04 10.89 -3.21
CA GLU A 70 8.10 10.29 -2.39
C GLU A 70 8.48 8.90 -2.94
N LEU A 71 9.49 8.27 -2.33
CA LEU A 71 9.87 6.90 -2.67
C LEU A 71 8.71 5.96 -2.33
N LEU A 72 8.13 5.33 -3.36
CA LEU A 72 7.10 4.31 -3.23
C LEU A 72 7.74 3.07 -2.61
N SER A 73 7.05 2.46 -1.65
CA SER A 73 7.56 1.30 -0.91
C SER A 73 6.75 0.05 -1.18
N LYS A 74 5.42 0.15 -1.29
CA LYS A 74 4.54 -1.01 -1.46
C LYS A 74 3.37 -0.68 -2.37
N VAL A 75 2.86 -1.71 -3.01
CA VAL A 75 1.61 -1.65 -3.78
C VAL A 75 0.65 -2.72 -3.33
N PHE A 76 -0.62 -2.46 -3.50
CA PHE A 76 -1.66 -3.47 -3.43
C PHE A 76 -2.33 -3.55 -4.79
N VAL A 77 -2.55 -4.76 -5.26
CA VAL A 77 -3.30 -5.01 -6.49
C VAL A 77 -4.24 -6.18 -6.21
N LYS A 78 -5.53 -5.97 -6.47
CA LYS A 78 -6.57 -6.99 -6.29
C LYS A 78 -6.32 -8.15 -7.24
N ASN A 79 -6.61 -9.37 -6.78
CA ASN A 79 -6.42 -10.57 -7.60
C ASN A 79 -7.24 -10.49 -8.90
N GLY A 80 -6.58 -10.82 -10.01
CA GLY A 80 -7.07 -10.62 -11.36
C GLY A 80 -6.66 -9.29 -11.98
N CYS A 81 -6.34 -8.26 -11.19
CA CYS A 81 -5.87 -6.97 -11.70
C CYS A 81 -4.34 -6.95 -11.89
N SER A 82 -3.87 -5.94 -12.60
CA SER A 82 -2.45 -5.65 -12.82
C SER A 82 -2.19 -4.15 -12.71
N LEU A 83 -1.07 -3.77 -12.08
CA LEU A 83 -0.67 -2.38 -11.93
C LEU A 83 0.62 -2.11 -12.70
N LYS A 84 0.51 -1.26 -13.72
CA LYS A 84 1.66 -0.72 -14.44
C LYS A 84 2.21 0.49 -13.71
N LEU A 85 3.52 0.62 -13.61
CA LEU A 85 4.23 1.74 -13.01
C LEU A 85 5.22 2.33 -14.03
N TRP A 86 5.33 3.65 -14.03
CA TRP A 86 6.09 4.42 -15.01
C TRP A 86 7.05 5.36 -14.30
N VAL A 87 8.35 5.29 -14.61
CA VAL A 87 9.37 6.20 -14.03
C VAL A 87 9.43 7.54 -14.76
N ASP A 88 9.00 7.55 -16.02
CA ASP A 88 8.75 8.74 -16.82
C ASP A 88 7.56 8.46 -17.76
N PRO A 89 7.03 9.45 -18.49
CA PRO A 89 5.83 9.28 -19.33
C PRO A 89 5.98 8.27 -20.49
N PHE A 90 7.19 7.75 -20.73
CA PHE A 90 7.53 6.86 -21.83
C PHE A 90 8.21 5.56 -21.38
N THR A 91 8.77 5.54 -20.17
CA THR A 91 9.53 4.38 -19.64
C THR A 91 8.78 3.69 -18.51
N GLN A 92 8.49 2.41 -18.73
CA GLN A 92 7.94 1.52 -17.72
C GLN A 92 9.01 1.08 -16.71
N ALA A 93 8.65 0.96 -15.43
CA ALA A 93 9.55 0.42 -14.41
C ALA A 93 9.84 -1.09 -14.64
N ALA A 94 11.07 -1.53 -14.38
CA ALA A 94 11.54 -2.89 -14.70
C ALA A 94 10.73 -4.03 -14.03
N ASP A 95 10.10 -3.78 -12.88
CA ASP A 95 9.31 -4.76 -12.12
C ASP A 95 7.78 -4.60 -12.33
N SER A 96 7.39 -4.11 -13.52
CA SER A 96 6.01 -3.80 -13.87
C SER A 96 5.62 -4.49 -15.19
N PRO A 97 4.34 -4.92 -15.39
CA PRO A 97 3.20 -4.76 -14.49
C PRO A 97 3.20 -5.75 -13.32
N ILE A 98 2.75 -5.26 -12.18
CA ILE A 98 2.64 -6.03 -10.93
C ILE A 98 1.29 -6.74 -10.94
N ALA A 99 1.30 -8.08 -10.88
CA ALA A 99 0.09 -8.87 -10.81
C ALA A 99 -0.54 -8.81 -9.42
N GLY A 100 -1.87 -8.74 -9.37
CA GLY A 100 -2.61 -8.71 -8.12
C GLY A 100 -2.74 -10.04 -7.43
N THR A 101 -2.63 -9.99 -6.11
CA THR A 101 -2.70 -11.15 -5.21
C THR A 101 -3.58 -10.89 -3.99
N ASP A 102 -4.40 -9.82 -3.99
CA ASP A 102 -5.15 -9.33 -2.82
C ASP A 102 -4.25 -9.07 -1.60
N ALA A 103 -2.97 -8.76 -1.83
CA ALA A 103 -1.97 -8.53 -0.79
C ALA A 103 -1.01 -7.42 -1.20
N PHE A 104 -0.36 -6.83 -0.19
CA PHE A 104 0.70 -5.85 -0.41
C PHE A 104 1.97 -6.52 -0.93
N THR A 105 2.48 -6.00 -2.03
CA THR A 105 3.77 -6.36 -2.62
C THR A 105 4.76 -5.23 -2.39
N ASN A 106 5.95 -5.54 -1.89
CA ASN A 106 7.01 -4.53 -1.73
C ASN A 106 7.57 -4.16 -3.11
N LEU A 107 7.73 -2.87 -3.35
CA LEU A 107 8.43 -2.35 -4.51
C LEU A 107 9.94 -2.37 -4.28
N ALA A 108 10.68 -2.55 -5.37
CA ALA A 108 12.12 -2.44 -5.39
C ALA A 108 12.57 -1.73 -6.67
N GLY A 109 13.83 -1.27 -6.69
CA GLY A 109 14.44 -0.65 -7.85
C GLY A 109 13.65 0.54 -8.40
N ASP A 110 13.56 0.61 -9.72
CA ASP A 110 12.96 1.73 -10.46
C ASP A 110 11.48 1.97 -10.11
N ALA A 111 10.75 0.93 -9.71
CA ALA A 111 9.35 1.03 -9.34
C ALA A 111 9.13 1.93 -8.11
N THR A 112 10.13 2.06 -7.23
CA THR A 112 10.08 2.97 -6.07
C THR A 112 10.07 4.46 -6.48
N THR A 113 10.53 4.77 -7.69
CA THR A 113 10.59 6.14 -8.23
C THR A 113 9.51 6.42 -9.27
N ALA A 114 8.48 5.57 -9.36
CA ALA A 114 7.43 5.73 -10.35
C ALA A 114 6.67 7.06 -10.17
N ILE A 115 6.45 7.77 -11.28
CA ILE A 115 5.72 9.03 -11.35
C ILE A 115 4.29 8.84 -11.89
N GLY A 116 4.01 7.69 -12.47
CA GLY A 116 2.73 7.36 -13.06
C GLY A 116 2.36 5.91 -12.83
N TYR A 117 1.06 5.63 -12.87
CA TYR A 117 0.51 4.29 -12.72
C TYR A 117 -0.63 4.05 -13.71
N GLU A 118 -0.91 2.78 -13.99
CA GLU A 118 -2.06 2.35 -14.78
C GLU A 118 -2.60 1.05 -14.17
N CYS A 119 -3.82 1.07 -13.65
CA CYS A 119 -4.46 -0.10 -13.07
C CYS A 119 -5.37 -0.76 -14.11
N THR A 120 -5.14 -2.02 -14.45
CA THR A 120 -5.96 -2.76 -15.42
C THR A 120 -6.53 -4.01 -14.76
N CYS A 121 -7.85 -4.18 -14.84
CA CYS A 121 -8.56 -5.36 -14.37
C CYS A 121 -9.35 -6.01 -15.53
N PRO A 122 -9.52 -7.34 -15.54
CA PRO A 122 -10.26 -8.10 -16.54
C PRO A 122 -11.78 -7.91 -16.45
#